data_AF-A0AA41UZH5-F1
#
_entry.id   AF-A0AA41UZH5-F1
#
_cell.length_a   1.000
_cell.length_b   1.000
_cell.length_c   1.000
_cell.angle_alpha   90.00
_cell.angle_beta   90.00
_cell.angle_gamma   90.00
#
_symmetry.space_group_name_H-M   'P 1'
#
loop_
_entity.id
_entity.type
_entity.pdbx_description
1 polymer ?
#
loop_
_entity_poly.entity_id
_entity_poly.type
_entity_poly.pdbx_seq_one_letter_code
_entity_poly.pdbx_strand_id
1 'polypeptide(L)'
;MTFYIARESSKLWRRICTETFIEIHLLAEKWKLLLAGLICQYIHGLAARGVHYLHRPGPTLQDMGFMLLPELGRDKAYISETVFSFVFFSFVLWTFHPFIFQSKKIYTVLIWRRVLAFLVGSQALRIVTFYSTQLPGPNYHCREGSPLATLPRPKNVAEVLLINFPKGVIYGCGDLIFSSHMIFTLVFVLTYQKYGTKRIIKQLAWSIAVIQSFLIVASRKHYSVDVVVAWYTVNLVVFFIDKKLPELPDRTNGPSSQLLPLSTKDKDSRTKEEHLKLLNGNSDSTDRRPRTQLNGKILEDLNTVHSDKEMNGT
;
A
#
# COMPACT_ATOMS: atom_id res chain seq x y z
N MET A 1 -41.90 -8.10 2.35
CA MET A 1 -40.55 -7.91 1.76
C MET A 1 -39.92 -6.57 2.12
N THR A 2 -40.64 -5.45 2.02
CA THR A 2 -40.13 -4.07 2.25
C THR A 2 -39.57 -3.82 3.66
N PHE A 3 -40.23 -4.34 4.71
CA PHE A 3 -39.75 -4.20 6.10
C PHE A 3 -38.44 -4.97 6.39
N TYR A 4 -38.21 -6.09 5.71
CA TYR A 4 -36.99 -6.88 5.89
C TYR A 4 -35.78 -6.17 5.25
N ILE A 5 -35.98 -5.59 4.06
CA ILE A 5 -34.98 -4.79 3.34
C ILE A 5 -34.60 -3.53 4.14
N ALA A 6 -35.57 -2.83 4.74
CA ALA A 6 -35.30 -1.66 5.60
C ALA A 6 -34.53 -2.02 6.90
N ARG A 7 -34.73 -3.23 7.43
CA ARG A 7 -34.02 -3.71 8.62
C ARG A 7 -32.60 -4.17 8.31
N GLU A 8 -32.35 -4.70 7.12
CA GLU A 8 -30.99 -5.02 6.67
C GLU A 8 -30.19 -3.78 6.29
N SER A 9 -30.81 -2.81 5.62
CA SER A 9 -30.16 -1.54 5.28
C SER A 9 -29.76 -0.74 6.52
N SER A 10 -30.59 -0.72 7.57
CA SER A 10 -30.26 -0.06 8.84
C SER A 10 -29.13 -0.74 9.63
N LYS A 11 -29.02 -2.08 9.54
CA LYS A 11 -27.88 -2.82 10.12
C LYS A 11 -26.58 -2.57 9.35
N LEU A 12 -26.64 -2.56 8.02
CA LEU A 12 -25.50 -2.24 7.16
C LEU A 12 -25.03 -0.80 7.41
N TRP A 13 -25.96 0.15 7.48
CA TRP A 13 -25.67 1.55 7.77
C TRP A 13 -24.99 1.75 9.12
N ARG A 14 -25.54 1.18 10.20
CA ARG A 14 -24.91 1.24 11.54
C ARG A 14 -23.48 0.70 11.51
N ARG A 15 -23.24 -0.42 10.84
CA ARG A 15 -21.91 -1.02 10.74
C ARG A 15 -20.95 -0.16 9.93
N ILE A 16 -21.40 0.39 8.80
CA ILE A 16 -20.62 1.36 8.01
C ILE A 16 -20.25 2.55 8.89
N CYS A 17 -21.19 3.11 9.65
CA CYS A 17 -20.90 4.20 10.58
C CYS A 17 -19.87 3.81 11.64
N THR A 18 -19.98 2.63 12.27
CA THR A 18 -19.03 2.18 13.29
C THR A 18 -17.63 1.94 12.72
N GLU A 19 -17.53 1.25 11.58
CA GLU A 19 -16.24 1.02 10.91
C GLU A 19 -15.61 2.33 10.44
N THR A 20 -16.42 3.25 9.89
CA THR A 20 -15.98 4.59 9.48
C THR A 20 -15.50 5.39 10.68
N PHE A 21 -16.20 5.31 11.82
CA PHE A 21 -15.80 5.98 13.05
C PHE A 21 -14.45 5.46 13.56
N ILE A 22 -14.25 4.14 13.60
CA ILE A 22 -12.96 3.55 14.01
C ILE A 22 -11.84 3.97 13.04
N GLU A 23 -12.09 3.94 11.73
CA GLU A 23 -11.10 4.38 10.75
C GLU A 23 -10.79 5.87 10.84
N ILE A 24 -11.79 6.73 11.10
CA ILE A 24 -11.58 8.16 11.33
C ILE A 24 -10.76 8.38 12.60
N HIS A 25 -11.02 7.64 13.68
CA HIS A 25 -10.21 7.72 14.88
C HIS A 25 -8.76 7.28 14.64
N LEU A 26 -8.55 6.17 13.93
CA LEU A 26 -7.21 5.69 13.59
C LEU A 26 -6.48 6.68 12.64
N LEU A 27 -7.22 7.27 11.70
CA LEU A 27 -6.73 8.32 10.82
C LEU A 27 -6.34 9.55 11.64
N ALA A 28 -7.17 10.01 12.58
CA ALA A 28 -6.87 11.14 13.46
C ALA A 28 -5.68 10.89 14.38
N GLU A 29 -5.37 9.64 14.72
CA GLU A 29 -4.18 9.31 15.50
C GLU A 29 -2.90 9.29 14.62
N LYS A 30 -3.01 8.81 13.38
CA LYS A 30 -1.86 8.57 12.48
C LYS A 30 -1.75 9.55 11.31
N TRP A 31 -2.57 10.60 11.26
CA TRP A 31 -2.69 11.53 10.11
C TRP A 31 -1.36 12.16 9.70
N LYS A 32 -0.48 12.43 10.65
CA LYS A 32 0.84 13.04 10.39
C LYS A 32 1.66 12.25 9.38
N LEU A 33 1.63 10.91 9.47
CA LEU A 33 2.39 10.04 8.55
C LEU A 33 1.76 9.98 7.16
N LEU A 34 0.44 10.01 7.09
CA LEU A 34 -0.29 10.04 5.82
C LEU A 34 -0.10 11.38 5.12
N LEU A 35 -0.19 12.48 5.88
CA LEU A 35 0.09 13.82 5.39
C LEU A 35 1.53 13.95 4.91
N ALA A 36 2.50 13.45 5.68
CA ALA A 36 3.90 13.40 5.24
C ALA A 36 4.05 12.63 3.92
N GLY A 37 3.39 11.48 3.79
CA GLY A 37 3.36 10.71 2.55
C GLY A 37 2.79 11.51 1.37
N LEU A 38 1.68 12.22 1.55
CA LEU A 38 1.07 13.07 0.52
C LEU A 38 1.94 14.27 0.15
N ILE A 39 2.60 14.91 1.14
CA ILE A 39 3.56 15.98 0.88
C ILE A 39 4.72 15.45 0.03
N CYS A 40 5.24 14.26 0.33
CA CYS A 40 6.28 13.63 -0.49
C CYS A 40 5.80 13.31 -1.91
N GLN A 41 4.54 12.88 -2.10
CA GLN A 41 3.96 12.71 -3.45
C GLN A 41 3.94 14.02 -4.23
N TYR A 42 3.58 15.11 -3.57
CA TYR A 42 3.57 16.44 -4.17
C TYR A 42 4.99 16.92 -4.51
N ILE A 43 5.97 16.70 -3.61
CA ILE A 43 7.39 16.98 -3.86
C ILE A 43 7.90 16.19 -5.06
N HIS A 44 7.55 14.90 -5.18
CA HIS A 44 7.89 14.09 -6.35
C HIS A 44 7.30 14.67 -7.65
N GLY A 45 6.05 15.13 -7.62
CA GLY A 45 5.44 15.81 -8.78
C GLY A 45 6.15 17.11 -9.15
N LEU A 46 6.56 17.90 -8.15
CA LEU A 46 7.33 19.12 -8.34
C LEU A 46 8.72 18.83 -8.93
N ALA A 47 9.39 17.80 -8.44
CA ALA A 47 10.68 17.33 -8.92
C ALA A 47 10.61 16.87 -10.39
N ALA A 48 9.59 16.06 -10.74
CA ALA A 48 9.37 15.62 -12.13
C ALA A 48 9.15 16.81 -13.06
N ARG A 49 8.40 17.83 -12.62
CA ARG A 49 8.23 19.08 -13.36
C ARG A 49 9.53 19.89 -13.44
N GLY A 50 10.33 19.90 -12.38
CA GLY A 50 11.65 20.54 -12.36
C GLY A 50 12.57 19.98 -13.43
N VAL A 51 12.62 18.65 -13.58
CA VAL A 51 13.40 18.01 -14.65
C VAL A 51 12.86 18.33 -16.04
N HIS A 52 11.55 18.48 -16.20
CA HIS A 52 10.98 18.91 -17.48
C HIS A 52 11.54 20.28 -17.93
N TYR A 53 11.73 21.23 -17.02
CA TYR A 53 12.37 22.51 -17.37
C TYR A 53 13.84 22.36 -17.76
N LEU A 54 14.54 21.34 -17.23
CA LEU A 54 15.93 21.04 -17.57
C LEU A 54 16.05 20.17 -18.83
N HIS A 55 14.95 19.58 -19.27
CA HIS A 55 14.91 18.67 -20.40
C HIS A 55 15.46 19.31 -21.67
N ARG A 56 16.40 18.61 -22.31
CA ARG A 56 16.89 18.98 -23.64
C ARG A 56 16.47 17.89 -24.62
N PRO A 57 15.73 18.23 -25.69
CA PRO A 57 15.37 17.27 -26.71
C PRO A 57 16.65 16.82 -27.43
N GLY A 58 16.67 15.56 -27.82
CA GLY A 58 17.79 14.93 -28.51
C GLY A 58 17.33 13.67 -29.24
N PRO A 59 18.22 13.00 -29.99
CA PRO A 59 17.91 11.74 -30.62
C PRO A 59 17.55 10.69 -29.55
N THR A 60 16.57 9.84 -29.87
CA THR A 60 16.16 8.76 -28.97
C THR A 60 17.30 7.76 -28.79
N LEU A 61 17.51 7.30 -27.56
CA LEU A 61 18.51 6.29 -27.26
C LEU A 61 18.18 4.96 -27.92
N GLN A 62 19.22 4.20 -28.25
CA GLN A 62 19.07 2.83 -28.73
C GLN A 62 18.60 1.95 -27.56
N ASP A 63 17.43 1.35 -27.71
CA ASP A 63 16.80 0.52 -26.69
C ASP A 63 16.41 -0.83 -27.28
N MET A 64 16.89 -1.91 -26.67
CA MET A 64 16.56 -3.29 -27.04
C MET A 64 15.05 -3.56 -26.94
N GLY A 65 14.38 -2.99 -25.95
CA GLY A 65 12.92 -3.09 -25.83
C GLY A 65 12.21 -2.45 -27.01
N PHE A 66 12.80 -1.41 -27.60
CA PHE A 66 12.25 -0.75 -28.77
C PHE A 66 12.47 -1.52 -30.07
N MET A 67 13.57 -2.25 -30.17
CA MET A 67 13.85 -3.14 -31.29
C MET A 67 12.98 -4.40 -31.27
N LEU A 68 12.67 -4.92 -30.07
CA LEU A 68 11.89 -6.14 -29.91
C LEU A 68 10.38 -5.93 -30.03
N LEU A 69 9.86 -4.82 -29.50
CA LEU A 69 8.41 -4.56 -29.46
C LEU A 69 7.98 -3.63 -30.59
N PRO A 70 6.90 -3.98 -31.33
CA PRO A 70 6.36 -3.10 -32.35
C PRO A 70 5.84 -1.82 -31.70
N GLU A 71 6.04 -0.70 -32.38
CA GLU A 71 5.50 0.58 -31.91
C GLU A 71 3.97 0.60 -32.03
N LEU A 72 3.30 1.06 -30.98
CA LEU A 72 1.84 1.19 -30.98
C LEU A 72 1.36 2.38 -31.83
N GLY A 73 2.22 3.38 -32.04
CA GLY A 73 1.90 4.64 -32.70
C GLY A 73 1.27 5.67 -31.76
N ARG A 74 1.27 6.94 -32.20
CA ARG A 74 0.80 8.09 -31.42
C ARG A 74 -0.68 7.98 -31.04
N ASP A 75 -1.50 7.48 -31.95
CA ASP A 75 -2.96 7.37 -31.76
C ASP A 75 -3.33 6.33 -30.71
N LYS A 76 -2.48 5.32 -30.48
CA LYS A 76 -2.72 4.25 -29.50
C LYS A 76 -1.94 4.42 -28.21
N ALA A 77 -1.18 5.52 -28.05
CA ALA A 77 -0.38 5.78 -26.85
C ALA A 77 -1.24 5.91 -25.57
N TYR A 78 -2.55 6.17 -25.69
CA TYR A 78 -3.48 6.22 -24.55
C TYR A 78 -3.72 4.83 -23.93
N ILE A 79 -3.54 3.73 -24.67
CA ILE A 79 -3.85 2.37 -24.20
C ILE A 79 -3.09 2.05 -22.91
N SER A 80 -1.81 2.41 -22.82
CA SER A 80 -1.02 2.19 -21.60
C SER A 80 -1.48 3.05 -20.42
N GLU A 81 -2.00 4.27 -20.66
CA GLU A 81 -2.63 5.08 -19.58
C GLU A 81 -3.94 4.46 -19.12
N THR A 82 -4.75 3.93 -20.05
CA THR A 82 -6.04 3.31 -19.72
C THR A 82 -5.83 2.07 -18.86
N VAL A 83 -4.84 1.22 -19.19
CA VAL A 83 -4.49 0.05 -18.38
C VAL A 83 -4.00 0.47 -16.99
N PHE A 84 -3.12 1.48 -16.91
CA PHE A 84 -2.65 1.99 -15.62
C PHE A 84 -3.81 2.55 -14.77
N SER A 85 -4.68 3.36 -15.38
CA SER A 85 -5.86 3.92 -14.72
C SER A 85 -6.77 2.82 -14.21
N PHE A 86 -6.99 1.77 -15.01
CA PHE A 86 -7.76 0.60 -14.61
C PHE A 86 -7.15 -0.09 -13.39
N VAL A 87 -5.83 -0.31 -13.36
CA VAL A 87 -5.11 -0.88 -12.21
C VAL A 87 -5.26 0.01 -10.97
N PHE A 88 -5.04 1.33 -11.14
CA PHE A 88 -5.13 2.30 -10.06
C PHE A 88 -6.52 2.33 -9.43
N PHE A 89 -7.57 2.52 -10.24
CA PHE A 89 -8.94 2.56 -9.75
C PHE A 89 -9.39 1.21 -9.18
N SER A 90 -9.00 0.09 -9.79
CA SER A 90 -9.31 -1.24 -9.26
C SER A 90 -8.69 -1.47 -7.88
N PHE A 91 -7.45 -1.03 -7.67
CA PHE A 91 -6.80 -1.11 -6.36
C PHE A 91 -7.48 -0.22 -5.32
N VAL A 92 -7.76 1.05 -5.68
CA VAL A 92 -8.48 1.98 -4.80
C VAL A 92 -9.84 1.39 -4.41
N LEU A 93 -10.64 0.94 -5.37
CA LEU A 93 -11.92 0.28 -5.13
C LEU A 93 -11.77 -0.96 -4.24
N TRP A 94 -10.72 -1.76 -4.42
CA TRP A 94 -10.44 -2.89 -3.54
C TRP A 94 -10.09 -2.46 -2.10
N THR A 95 -9.39 -1.34 -1.90
CA THR A 95 -9.12 -0.82 -0.53
C THR A 95 -10.39 -0.33 0.17
N PHE A 96 -11.41 0.10 -0.59
CA PHE A 96 -12.71 0.51 -0.07
C PHE A 96 -13.76 -0.61 -0.07
N HIS A 97 -13.53 -1.72 -0.78
CA HIS A 97 -14.37 -2.92 -0.79
C HIS A 97 -14.75 -3.44 0.61
N PRO A 98 -13.88 -3.38 1.64
CA PRO A 98 -14.22 -3.78 2.99
C PRO A 98 -15.35 -2.95 3.63
N PHE A 99 -15.64 -1.73 3.14
CA PHE A 99 -16.81 -0.95 3.59
C PHE A 99 -18.12 -1.46 3.00
N ILE A 100 -18.06 -2.15 1.85
CA ILE A 100 -19.23 -2.65 1.12
C ILE A 100 -19.49 -4.13 1.45
N PHE A 101 -18.42 -4.93 1.62
CA PHE A 101 -18.53 -6.37 1.90
C PHE A 101 -18.04 -6.73 3.31
N GLN A 102 -18.83 -7.56 3.99
CA GLN A 102 -18.82 -7.84 5.44
C GLN A 102 -17.55 -8.50 6.03
N SER A 103 -16.44 -8.57 5.29
CA SER A 103 -15.20 -9.26 5.68
C SER A 103 -13.99 -8.32 5.77
N LYS A 104 -13.96 -7.38 6.73
CA LYS A 104 -12.74 -6.61 7.04
C LYS A 104 -11.78 -7.48 7.85
N LYS A 105 -10.72 -8.00 7.23
CA LYS A 105 -9.57 -8.56 7.98
C LYS A 105 -8.59 -7.46 8.43
N ILE A 106 -8.54 -6.33 7.70
CA ILE A 106 -7.50 -5.31 7.84
C ILE A 106 -8.10 -3.90 7.68
N TYR A 107 -7.61 -2.92 8.45
CA TYR A 107 -8.00 -1.51 8.36
C TYR A 107 -7.43 -0.82 7.12
N THR A 108 -8.26 -0.08 6.38
CA THR A 108 -7.88 0.60 5.13
C THR A 108 -6.79 1.66 5.36
N VAL A 109 -6.86 2.41 6.45
CA VAL A 109 -5.86 3.41 6.86
C VAL A 109 -4.46 2.81 7.03
N LEU A 110 -4.37 1.59 7.58
CA LEU A 110 -3.07 0.91 7.78
C LEU A 110 -2.47 0.42 6.46
N ILE A 111 -3.30 -0.02 5.52
CA ILE A 111 -2.86 -0.37 4.16
C ILE A 111 -2.30 0.87 3.47
N TRP A 112 -3.04 1.98 3.48
CA TRP A 112 -2.59 3.23 2.85
C TRP A 112 -1.34 3.81 3.49
N ARG A 113 -1.14 3.66 4.79
CA ARG A 113 0.13 4.01 5.45
C ARG A 113 1.30 3.22 4.88
N ARG A 114 1.15 1.91 4.66
CA ARG A 114 2.20 1.05 4.09
C ARG A 114 2.43 1.37 2.62
N VAL A 115 1.37 1.51 1.83
CA VAL A 115 1.44 1.90 0.41
C VAL A 115 2.16 3.23 0.26
N LEU A 116 1.80 4.25 1.04
CA LEU A 116 2.49 5.54 1.01
C LEU A 116 3.96 5.42 1.42
N ALA A 117 4.30 4.62 2.43
CA ALA A 117 5.71 4.39 2.79
C ALA A 117 6.51 3.76 1.64
N PHE A 118 5.95 2.75 0.97
CA PHE A 118 6.57 2.11 -0.20
C PHE A 118 6.74 3.08 -1.36
N LEU A 119 5.73 3.92 -1.62
CA LEU A 119 5.76 4.94 -2.66
C LEU A 119 6.80 6.02 -2.35
N VAL A 120 6.86 6.51 -1.11
CA VAL A 120 7.85 7.52 -0.69
C VAL A 120 9.27 7.00 -0.85
N GLY A 121 9.55 5.77 -0.38
CA GLY A 121 10.87 5.17 -0.54
C GLY A 121 11.27 5.02 -2.02
N SER A 122 10.34 4.51 -2.84
CA SER A 122 10.59 4.31 -4.28
C SER A 122 10.77 5.63 -5.03
N GLN A 123 9.94 6.64 -4.72
CA GLN A 123 9.99 7.94 -5.37
C GLN A 123 11.18 8.78 -4.93
N ALA A 124 11.64 8.66 -3.68
CA ALA A 124 12.87 9.30 -3.24
C ALA A 124 14.07 8.80 -4.06
N LEU A 125 14.20 7.48 -4.25
CA LEU A 125 15.21 6.89 -5.12
C LEU A 125 15.08 7.40 -6.56
N ARG A 126 13.84 7.44 -7.07
CA ARG A 126 13.55 7.97 -8.41
C ARG A 126 14.02 9.41 -8.60
N ILE A 127 13.71 10.30 -7.65
CA ILE A 127 14.13 11.71 -7.68
C ILE A 127 15.65 11.81 -7.78
N VAL A 128 16.37 11.04 -6.97
CA VAL A 128 17.85 11.01 -7.02
C VAL A 128 18.34 10.57 -8.39
N THR A 129 17.75 9.52 -8.97
CA THR A 129 18.17 8.98 -10.27
C THR A 129 18.01 9.98 -11.41
N PHE A 130 16.82 10.54 -11.60
CA PHE A 130 16.58 11.45 -12.75
C PHE A 130 17.23 12.83 -12.59
N TYR A 131 17.63 13.23 -11.38
CA TYR A 131 18.42 14.45 -11.18
C TYR A 131 19.92 14.19 -11.38
N SER A 132 20.39 12.97 -11.12
CA SER A 132 21.79 12.59 -11.33
C SER A 132 22.14 12.52 -12.81
N THR A 133 21.22 12.09 -13.68
CA THR A 133 21.47 11.96 -15.12
C THR A 133 20.21 12.31 -15.90
N GLN A 134 20.38 13.15 -16.92
CA GLN A 134 19.29 13.60 -17.78
C GLN A 134 19.50 13.06 -19.19
N LEU A 135 18.66 12.12 -19.60
CA LEU A 135 18.64 11.60 -20.97
C LEU A 135 17.44 12.19 -21.76
N PRO A 136 17.48 12.15 -23.10
CA PRO A 136 16.33 12.52 -23.93
C PRO A 136 15.18 11.52 -23.75
N GLY A 137 13.94 12.01 -23.64
CA GLY A 137 12.77 11.20 -23.37
C GLY A 137 12.26 10.53 -24.66
N PRO A 138 11.78 9.28 -24.61
CA PRO A 138 11.39 8.54 -25.82
C PRO A 138 10.02 8.96 -26.40
N ASN A 139 9.23 9.66 -25.57
CA ASN A 139 7.84 9.98 -25.86
C ASN A 139 7.71 10.95 -27.04
N TYR A 140 6.69 10.74 -27.88
CA TYR A 140 6.47 11.50 -29.11
C TYR A 140 6.41 13.01 -28.90
N HIS A 141 5.88 13.48 -27.76
CA HIS A 141 5.77 14.91 -27.45
C HIS A 141 7.06 15.54 -26.90
N CYS A 142 8.09 14.74 -26.61
CA CYS A 142 9.39 15.16 -26.09
C CYS A 142 10.49 15.21 -27.17
N ARG A 143 10.17 14.81 -28.40
CA ARG A 143 11.10 14.81 -29.53
C ARG A 143 11.32 16.22 -30.07
N GLU A 144 12.46 16.41 -30.74
CA GLU A 144 12.80 17.64 -31.44
C GLU A 144 11.67 18.06 -32.40
N GLY A 145 11.31 19.34 -32.39
CA GLY A 145 10.22 19.90 -33.20
C GLY A 145 8.83 19.90 -32.53
N SER A 146 8.66 19.26 -31.37
CA SER A 146 7.41 19.35 -30.60
C SER A 146 7.39 20.61 -29.72
N PRO A 147 6.29 21.40 -29.72
CA PRO A 147 6.16 22.58 -28.86
C PRO A 147 6.09 22.23 -27.37
N LEU A 148 5.86 20.96 -27.04
CA LEU A 148 5.77 20.44 -25.67
C LEU A 148 7.08 19.80 -25.19
N ALA A 149 8.14 19.78 -26.01
CA ALA A 149 9.39 19.14 -25.64
C ALA A 149 10.17 19.94 -24.61
N THR A 150 10.13 21.27 -24.69
CA THR A 150 10.78 22.16 -23.72
C THR A 150 9.78 23.14 -23.14
N LEU A 151 9.64 23.17 -21.81
CA LEU A 151 8.86 24.22 -21.16
C LEU A 151 9.60 25.57 -21.26
N PRO A 152 8.89 26.67 -21.54
CA PRO A 152 9.48 28.01 -21.47
C PRO A 152 9.93 28.31 -20.05
N ARG A 153 10.97 29.15 -19.91
CA ARG A 153 11.52 29.53 -18.59
C ARG A 153 10.39 30.09 -17.71
N PRO A 154 10.22 29.57 -16.47
CA PRO A 154 9.09 29.95 -15.63
C PRO A 154 9.19 31.44 -15.30
N LYS A 155 8.09 32.17 -15.49
CA LYS A 155 8.07 33.62 -15.21
C LYS A 155 7.92 33.91 -13.73
N ASN A 156 7.27 33.00 -12.99
CA ASN A 156 6.98 33.11 -11.57
C ASN A 156 7.25 31.79 -10.82
N VAL A 157 7.66 31.88 -9.55
CA VAL A 157 7.78 30.71 -8.65
C VAL A 157 6.45 29.99 -8.45
N ALA A 158 5.34 30.73 -8.49
CA ALA A 158 3.99 30.18 -8.42
C ALA A 158 3.68 29.27 -9.62
N GLU A 159 4.26 29.52 -10.79
CA GLU A 159 4.04 28.67 -11.95
C GLU A 159 4.67 27.30 -11.74
N VAL A 160 5.84 27.23 -11.12
CA VAL A 160 6.55 25.98 -10.81
C VAL A 160 5.80 25.21 -9.70
N LEU A 161 5.39 25.93 -8.65
CA LEU A 161 4.72 25.36 -7.48
C LEU A 161 3.28 24.90 -7.80
N LEU A 162 2.55 25.64 -8.63
CA LEU A 162 1.19 25.30 -9.04
C LEU A 162 1.25 24.29 -10.18
N ILE A 163 1.43 23.02 -9.83
CA ILE A 163 1.36 21.88 -10.74
C ILE A 163 -0.03 21.91 -11.37
N ASN A 164 -0.13 22.20 -12.67
CA ASN A 164 -1.35 21.97 -13.43
C ASN A 164 -1.56 20.46 -13.53
N PHE A 165 -2.07 19.84 -12.46
CA PHE A 165 -2.15 18.39 -12.23
C PHE A 165 -2.53 17.56 -13.47
N PRO A 166 -3.60 17.88 -14.24
CA PRO A 166 -3.96 17.06 -15.39
C PRO A 166 -2.95 17.14 -16.55
N LYS A 167 -2.33 18.30 -16.79
CA LYS A 167 -1.36 18.45 -17.89
C LYS A 167 0.06 18.03 -17.48
N GLY A 168 0.47 18.34 -16.26
CA GLY A 168 1.82 18.03 -15.76
C GLY A 168 2.07 16.54 -15.52
N VAL A 169 1.02 15.77 -15.21
CA VAL A 169 1.11 14.32 -15.03
C VAL A 169 1.11 13.57 -16.37
N ILE A 170 0.42 14.11 -17.39
CA ILE A 170 0.24 13.45 -18.70
C ILE A 170 1.34 13.85 -19.70
N TYR A 171 1.82 15.10 -19.65
CA TYR A 171 2.78 15.66 -20.62
C TYR A 171 4.16 15.94 -19.97
N GLY A 172 4.60 15.07 -19.07
CA GLY A 172 5.92 15.17 -18.46
C GLY A 172 7.02 14.58 -19.36
N CYS A 173 7.83 15.45 -19.96
CA CYS A 173 9.12 15.13 -20.58
C CYS A 173 10.28 15.08 -19.57
N GLY A 174 11.21 14.16 -19.82
CA GLY A 174 12.35 13.85 -18.98
C GLY A 174 12.67 12.36 -19.03
N ASP A 175 13.92 12.01 -18.78
CA ASP A 175 14.34 10.61 -18.57
C ASP A 175 14.00 10.18 -17.15
N LEU A 176 12.71 10.00 -16.91
CA LEU A 176 12.12 9.78 -15.59
C LEU A 176 12.40 8.35 -15.07
N ILE A 177 13.67 7.92 -15.08
CA ILE A 177 14.14 6.65 -14.53
C ILE A 177 13.83 6.62 -13.03
N PHE A 178 13.11 5.64 -12.50
CA PHE A 178 12.40 4.51 -13.13
C PHE A 178 10.88 4.77 -13.19
N SER A 179 10.14 4.10 -14.08
CA SER A 179 8.76 4.49 -14.45
C SER A 179 7.76 4.57 -13.28
N SER A 180 7.04 5.71 -13.14
CA SER A 180 5.98 5.89 -12.12
C SER A 180 4.88 4.88 -12.25
N HIS A 181 4.42 4.63 -13.48
CA HIS A 181 3.35 3.69 -13.76
C HIS A 181 3.71 2.30 -13.23
N MET A 182 4.97 1.90 -13.41
CA MET A 182 5.48 0.65 -12.86
C MET A 182 5.63 0.69 -11.34
N ILE A 183 6.09 1.80 -10.75
CA ILE A 183 6.15 1.96 -9.28
C ILE A 183 4.79 1.73 -8.66
N PHE A 184 3.77 2.46 -9.11
CA PHE A 184 2.42 2.36 -8.57
C PHE A 184 1.83 0.97 -8.81
N THR A 185 1.91 0.44 -10.03
CA THR A 185 1.39 -0.90 -10.34
C THR A 185 2.05 -1.98 -9.49
N LEU A 186 3.39 -2.00 -9.38
CA LEU A 186 4.10 -3.01 -8.60
C LEU A 186 3.79 -2.88 -7.10
N VAL A 187 3.75 -1.67 -6.54
CA VAL A 187 3.35 -1.46 -5.14
C VAL A 187 1.94 -1.98 -4.90
N PHE A 188 0.99 -1.73 -5.81
CA PHE A 188 -0.39 -2.23 -5.68
C PHE A 188 -0.48 -3.75 -5.79
N VAL A 189 0.20 -4.34 -6.77
CA VAL A 189 0.22 -5.80 -6.99
C VAL A 189 0.87 -6.51 -5.81
N LEU A 190 1.99 -6.02 -5.28
CA LEU A 190 2.66 -6.58 -4.10
C LEU A 190 1.81 -6.43 -2.83
N THR A 191 1.16 -5.29 -2.67
CA THR A 191 0.23 -5.06 -1.56
C THR A 191 -0.96 -6.04 -1.64
N TYR A 192 -1.52 -6.24 -2.83
CA TYR A 192 -2.58 -7.21 -3.05
C TYR A 192 -2.09 -8.67 -2.91
N GLN A 193 -0.86 -8.97 -3.30
CA GLN A 193 -0.26 -10.28 -3.10
C GLN A 193 -0.19 -10.64 -1.62
N LYS A 194 0.18 -9.68 -0.77
CA LYS A 194 0.30 -9.85 0.68
C LYS A 194 -1.07 -9.92 1.37
N TYR A 195 -1.98 -9.01 1.06
CA TYR A 195 -3.24 -8.85 1.81
C TYR A 195 -4.49 -9.42 1.12
N GLY A 196 -4.41 -9.67 -0.19
CA GLY A 196 -5.50 -10.24 -0.97
C GLY A 196 -5.74 -11.71 -0.64
N THR A 197 -7.00 -12.13 -0.72
CA THR A 197 -7.42 -13.52 -0.41
C THR A 197 -7.60 -14.37 -1.67
N LYS A 198 -8.07 -13.80 -2.77
CA LYS A 198 -8.43 -14.53 -3.99
C LYS A 198 -7.20 -14.81 -4.88
N ARG A 199 -6.84 -16.08 -5.04
CA ARG A 199 -5.69 -16.52 -5.86
C ARG A 199 -5.79 -16.11 -7.33
N ILE A 200 -6.99 -16.20 -7.93
CA ILE A 200 -7.22 -15.82 -9.33
C ILE A 200 -6.88 -14.34 -9.56
N ILE A 201 -7.30 -13.46 -8.66
CA ILE A 201 -7.03 -12.03 -8.77
C ILE A 201 -5.53 -11.75 -8.59
N LYS A 202 -4.83 -12.51 -7.74
CA LYS A 202 -3.36 -12.39 -7.62
C LYS A 202 -2.66 -12.70 -8.93
N GLN A 203 -3.01 -13.82 -9.58
CA GLN A 203 -2.44 -14.20 -10.87
C GLN A 203 -2.77 -13.19 -11.97
N LEU A 204 -4.01 -12.71 -12.00
CA LEU A 204 -4.43 -11.67 -12.92
C LEU A 204 -3.66 -10.36 -12.69
N ALA A 205 -3.47 -9.95 -11.44
CA ALA A 205 -2.74 -8.73 -11.09
C ALA A 205 -1.28 -8.78 -11.57
N TRP A 206 -0.60 -9.91 -11.39
CA TRP A 206 0.76 -10.12 -11.94
C TRP A 206 0.78 -10.14 -13.46
N SER A 207 -0.21 -10.79 -14.08
CA SER A 207 -0.33 -10.82 -15.55
C SER A 207 -0.52 -9.41 -16.11
N ILE A 208 -1.38 -8.60 -15.49
CA ILE A 208 -1.60 -7.20 -15.88
C ILE A 208 -0.33 -6.38 -15.69
N ALA A 209 0.45 -6.58 -14.62
CA ALA A 209 1.71 -5.87 -14.41
C ALA A 209 2.73 -6.15 -15.53
N VAL A 210 2.82 -7.40 -15.98
CA VAL A 210 3.68 -7.80 -17.11
C VAL A 210 3.17 -7.21 -18.42
N ILE A 211 1.88 -7.31 -18.71
CA ILE A 211 1.27 -6.71 -19.91
C ILE A 211 1.47 -5.19 -19.93
N GLN A 212 1.27 -4.51 -18.80
CA GLN A 212 1.49 -3.07 -18.65
C GLN A 212 2.95 -2.70 -18.89
N SER A 213 3.90 -3.52 -18.43
CA SER A 213 5.34 -3.31 -18.69
C SER A 213 5.63 -3.26 -20.20
N PHE A 214 5.11 -4.23 -20.96
CA PHE A 214 5.28 -4.26 -22.42
C PHE A 214 4.56 -3.10 -23.11
N LEU A 215 3.34 -2.75 -22.69
CA LEU A 215 2.59 -1.64 -23.27
C LEU A 215 3.26 -0.27 -23.04
N ILE A 216 3.92 -0.07 -21.89
CA ILE A 216 4.66 1.16 -21.60
C ILE A 216 5.83 1.33 -22.57
N VAL A 217 6.59 0.25 -22.82
CA VAL A 217 7.73 0.26 -23.77
C VAL A 217 7.24 0.39 -25.22
N ALA A 218 6.18 -0.34 -25.60
CA ALA A 218 5.60 -0.29 -26.95
C ALA A 218 4.96 1.08 -27.27
N SER A 219 4.44 1.79 -26.26
CA SER A 219 3.93 3.16 -26.41
C SER A 219 5.02 4.24 -26.40
N ARG A 220 6.30 3.84 -26.34
CA ARG A 220 7.48 4.72 -26.33
C ARG A 220 7.43 5.78 -25.22
N LYS A 221 6.75 5.50 -24.10
CA LYS A 221 6.67 6.44 -22.98
C LYS A 221 7.91 6.43 -22.11
N HIS A 222 8.48 5.26 -21.95
CA HIS A 222 9.64 4.97 -21.14
C HIS A 222 10.56 4.02 -21.88
N TYR A 223 11.85 4.09 -21.57
CA TYR A 223 12.80 3.09 -22.04
C TYR A 223 12.60 1.77 -21.29
N SER A 224 13.09 0.67 -21.86
CA SER A 224 13.05 -0.64 -21.21
C SER A 224 13.81 -0.64 -19.89
N VAL A 225 14.90 0.14 -19.78
CA VAL A 225 15.65 0.31 -18.53
C VAL A 225 14.77 0.87 -17.42
N ASP A 226 13.91 1.85 -17.69
CA ASP A 226 13.00 2.44 -16.70
C ASP A 226 12.04 1.40 -16.11
N VAL A 227 11.66 0.42 -16.91
CA VAL A 227 10.75 -0.66 -16.52
C VAL A 227 11.51 -1.73 -15.74
N VAL A 228 12.64 -2.21 -16.26
CA VAL A 228 13.47 -3.22 -15.59
C VAL A 228 13.97 -2.73 -14.23
N VAL A 229 14.44 -1.48 -14.17
CA VAL A 229 14.89 -0.84 -12.92
C VAL A 229 13.76 -0.74 -11.91
N ALA A 230 12.54 -0.42 -12.35
CA ALA A 230 11.37 -0.41 -11.48
C ALA A 230 11.08 -1.80 -10.90
N TRP A 231 11.17 -2.85 -11.71
CA TRP A 231 10.89 -4.23 -11.28
C TRP A 231 11.77 -4.66 -10.11
N TYR A 232 13.09 -4.50 -10.16
CA TYR A 232 13.91 -4.91 -9.03
C TYR A 232 13.87 -3.90 -7.88
N THR A 233 13.88 -2.59 -8.16
CA THR A 233 13.97 -1.56 -7.11
C THR A 233 12.74 -1.56 -6.22
N VAL A 234 11.54 -1.62 -6.82
CA VAL A 234 10.29 -1.59 -6.05
C VAL A 234 10.16 -2.82 -5.17
N ASN A 235 10.48 -4.00 -5.70
CA ASN A 235 10.47 -5.24 -4.91
C ASN A 235 11.43 -5.16 -3.72
N LEU A 236 12.65 -4.64 -3.92
CA LEU A 236 13.63 -4.44 -2.86
C LEU A 236 13.14 -3.43 -1.81
N VAL A 237 12.64 -2.27 -2.23
CA VAL A 237 12.12 -1.23 -1.33
C VAL A 237 10.97 -1.76 -0.49
N VAL A 238 10.02 -2.45 -1.12
CA VAL A 238 8.90 -3.07 -0.41
C VAL A 238 9.41 -4.09 0.60
N PHE A 239 10.34 -4.96 0.23
CA PHE A 239 10.93 -5.95 1.14
C PHE A 239 11.60 -5.32 2.37
N PHE A 240 12.43 -4.29 2.18
CA PHE A 240 13.13 -3.62 3.28
C PHE A 240 12.19 -2.85 4.20
N ILE A 241 11.25 -2.09 3.62
CA ILE A 241 10.29 -1.31 4.41
C ILE A 241 9.34 -2.24 5.15
N ASP A 242 8.88 -3.32 4.51
CA ASP A 242 7.96 -4.27 5.12
C ASP A 242 8.56 -4.98 6.33
N LYS A 243 9.86 -5.33 6.28
CA LYS A 243 10.60 -5.87 7.44
C LYS A 243 10.71 -4.89 8.62
N LYS A 244 10.67 -3.58 8.36
CA LYS A 244 10.75 -2.55 9.40
C LYS A 244 9.39 -2.15 9.95
N LEU A 245 8.30 -2.49 9.27
CA LEU A 245 6.95 -2.12 9.69
C LEU A 245 6.27 -3.27 10.46
N PRO A 246 5.80 -3.03 11.70
CA PRO A 246 5.18 -4.07 12.53
C PRO A 246 3.97 -4.68 11.82
N GLU A 247 3.84 -6.01 11.90
CA GLU A 247 2.75 -6.75 11.27
C GLU A 247 1.38 -6.14 11.61
N LEU A 248 0.47 -6.14 10.63
CA LEU A 248 -0.86 -5.58 10.86
C LEU A 248 -1.61 -6.48 11.84
N PRO A 249 -2.28 -5.92 12.87
CA PRO A 249 -3.07 -6.73 13.78
C PRO A 249 -4.20 -7.40 12.99
N ASP A 250 -4.15 -8.73 12.90
CA ASP A 250 -5.19 -9.52 12.27
C ASP A 250 -6.46 -9.47 13.14
N ARG A 251 -7.56 -8.94 12.60
CA ARG A 251 -8.86 -8.90 13.29
C ARG A 251 -9.44 -10.30 13.57
N THR A 252 -8.83 -11.37 13.05
CA THR A 252 -9.27 -12.75 13.30
C THR A 252 -8.88 -13.27 14.68
N ASN A 253 -7.87 -12.68 15.36
CA ASN A 253 -7.38 -13.14 16.67
C ASN A 253 -7.51 -12.09 17.79
N GLY A 254 -8.19 -10.97 17.53
CA GLY A 254 -8.53 -9.96 18.55
C GLY A 254 -9.97 -10.13 19.05
N PRO A 255 -10.28 -9.73 20.30
CA PRO A 255 -11.52 -10.04 21.01
C PRO A 255 -12.73 -9.25 20.48
N SER A 256 -13.00 -9.30 19.18
CA SER A 256 -14.18 -8.68 18.57
C SER A 256 -15.50 -9.41 18.91
N SER A 257 -15.45 -10.44 19.76
CA SER A 257 -16.62 -11.02 20.43
C SER A 257 -16.92 -10.36 21.79
N GLN A 258 -16.08 -9.43 22.27
CA GLN A 258 -16.31 -8.71 23.52
C GLN A 258 -16.04 -7.21 23.35
N LEU A 259 -17.02 -6.41 23.82
CA LEU A 259 -16.97 -4.97 24.09
C LEU A 259 -17.45 -4.02 22.98
N LEU A 260 -18.78 -3.89 22.94
CA LEU A 260 -19.39 -2.56 23.07
C LEU A 260 -18.97 -1.95 24.43
N PRO A 261 -18.52 -0.69 24.50
CA PRO A 261 -18.35 -0.01 25.77
C PRO A 261 -19.73 0.43 26.25
N LEU A 262 -20.37 -0.38 27.08
CA LEU A 262 -21.50 0.07 27.88
C LEU A 262 -20.97 0.97 29.01
N SER A 263 -21.59 2.15 29.06
CA SER A 263 -21.47 3.23 30.02
C SER A 263 -20.96 2.83 31.41
N THR A 264 -19.98 3.58 31.91
CA THR A 264 -19.36 3.50 33.25
C THR A 264 -20.31 3.84 34.41
N LYS A 265 -21.63 3.67 34.25
CA LYS A 265 -22.64 4.04 35.25
C LYS A 265 -23.34 2.84 35.93
N ASP A 266 -23.17 1.62 35.43
CA ASP A 266 -23.82 0.41 35.99
C ASP A 266 -22.90 -0.46 36.86
N LYS A 267 -21.62 -0.08 37.01
CA LYS A 267 -20.66 -0.86 37.82
C LYS A 267 -20.80 -0.64 39.33
N ASP A 268 -21.45 0.45 39.74
CA ASP A 268 -21.64 0.82 41.15
C ASP A 268 -22.95 0.31 41.76
N SER A 269 -23.93 -0.10 40.93
CA SER A 269 -25.18 -0.72 41.42
C SER A 269 -24.98 -2.20 41.73
N ARG A 270 -24.18 -2.89 40.91
CA ARG A 270 -23.92 -4.33 41.04
C ARG A 270 -23.03 -4.69 42.24
N THR A 271 -22.09 -3.83 42.61
CA THR A 271 -21.23 -4.03 43.80
C THR A 271 -21.99 -3.90 45.12
N LYS A 272 -23.05 -3.09 45.18
CA LYS A 272 -23.92 -2.98 46.36
C LYS A 272 -24.81 -4.22 46.55
N GLU A 273 -25.25 -4.85 45.48
CA GLU A 273 -26.12 -6.03 45.54
C GLU A 273 -25.37 -7.31 45.91
N GLU A 274 -24.10 -7.43 45.48
CA GLU A 274 -23.21 -8.53 45.86
C GLU A 274 -22.76 -8.43 47.33
N HIS A 275 -22.55 -7.22 47.87
CA HIS A 275 -22.16 -7.03 49.28
C HIS A 275 -23.31 -7.26 50.28
N LEU A 276 -24.57 -7.10 49.86
CA LEU A 276 -25.75 -7.42 50.68
C LEU A 276 -26.05 -8.93 50.74
N LYS A 277 -25.66 -9.69 49.70
CA LYS A 277 -25.81 -11.16 49.68
C LYS A 277 -24.76 -11.91 50.50
N LEU A 278 -23.57 -11.32 50.72
CA LEU A 278 -22.50 -11.94 51.52
C LEU A 278 -22.73 -11.85 53.04
N LEU A 279 -23.69 -11.04 53.50
CA LEU A 279 -24.01 -10.90 54.93
C LEU A 279 -25.11 -11.84 55.41
N ASN A 280 -25.81 -12.56 54.52
CA ASN A 280 -26.94 -13.39 54.89
C ASN A 280 -26.98 -14.68 54.06
N GLY A 281 -26.55 -15.80 54.64
CA GLY A 281 -26.65 -17.09 53.96
C GLY A 281 -25.88 -18.22 54.63
N ASN A 282 -26.44 -18.71 55.74
CA ASN A 282 -26.11 -20.00 56.33
C ASN A 282 -26.52 -21.16 55.38
N SER A 283 -25.73 -22.24 55.43
CA SER A 283 -26.05 -23.63 55.07
C SER A 283 -26.51 -23.97 53.62
N ASP A 284 -25.64 -24.70 52.90
CA ASP A 284 -25.76 -26.14 52.63
C ASP A 284 -25.57 -26.61 51.17
N SER A 285 -25.00 -27.81 51.05
CA SER A 285 -25.07 -28.81 49.96
C SER A 285 -24.09 -28.76 48.75
N THR A 286 -23.12 -29.68 48.83
CA THR A 286 -22.73 -30.73 47.85
C THR A 286 -22.44 -30.40 46.37
N ASP A 287 -21.15 -30.55 46.05
CA ASP A 287 -20.53 -31.41 45.02
C ASP A 287 -20.99 -31.36 43.55
N ARG A 288 -20.18 -30.73 42.69
CA ARG A 288 -19.69 -31.33 41.43
C ARG A 288 -18.56 -30.51 40.79
N ARG A 289 -17.37 -31.10 40.70
CA ARG A 289 -16.19 -30.61 39.92
C ARG A 289 -16.44 -30.69 38.40
N PRO A 290 -15.71 -29.87 37.59
CA PRO A 290 -14.62 -30.49 36.84
C PRO A 290 -13.29 -29.69 36.73
N ARG A 291 -12.27 -30.51 36.55
CA ARG A 291 -10.80 -30.47 36.37
C ARG A 291 -10.15 -29.30 35.57
N THR A 292 -8.93 -28.97 36.03
CA THR A 292 -7.99 -27.91 35.63
C THR A 292 -7.16 -28.20 34.36
N GLN A 293 -6.76 -27.11 33.69
CA GLN A 293 -5.94 -27.01 32.46
C GLN A 293 -4.47 -27.45 32.59
N LEU A 294 -3.89 -27.90 31.48
CA LEU A 294 -2.44 -28.06 31.27
C LEU A 294 -2.00 -27.15 30.10
N ASN A 295 -1.01 -26.31 30.36
CA ASN A 295 -0.35 -25.36 29.46
C ASN A 295 1.05 -25.91 29.13
N GLY A 296 1.46 -25.88 27.85
CA GLY A 296 2.76 -26.37 27.40
C GLY A 296 3.57 -25.27 26.71
N LYS A 297 4.60 -24.77 27.41
CA LYS A 297 5.73 -23.99 26.87
C LYS A 297 6.98 -24.79 27.21
N ILE A 298 7.80 -25.14 26.23
CA ILE A 298 9.12 -25.74 26.44
C ILE A 298 10.18 -24.70 26.07
N LEU A 299 10.93 -24.29 27.09
CA LEU A 299 12.24 -23.66 27.01
C LEU A 299 13.01 -24.30 28.17
N GLU A 300 14.05 -25.09 27.88
CA GLU A 300 15.00 -25.53 28.90
C GLU A 300 16.41 -25.16 28.44
N ASP A 301 17.14 -24.60 29.38
CA ASP A 301 18.51 -24.12 29.31
C ASP A 301 19.33 -24.98 30.30
N LEU A 302 20.50 -25.43 29.85
CA LEU A 302 21.75 -25.72 30.59
C LEU A 302 21.73 -26.37 32.01
N ASN A 303 22.38 -27.54 32.16
CA ASN A 303 23.68 -27.64 32.88
C ASN A 303 24.29 -29.06 33.01
N THR A 304 25.53 -29.17 32.51
CA THR A 304 26.71 -29.86 33.08
C THR A 304 26.62 -31.27 33.66
N VAL A 305 27.29 -32.23 33.00
CA VAL A 305 28.18 -33.21 33.65
C VAL A 305 29.45 -33.37 32.81
N HIS A 306 30.58 -33.10 33.46
CA HIS A 306 31.95 -33.35 33.00
C HIS A 306 32.43 -34.64 33.67
N SER A 307 32.90 -35.64 32.91
CA SER A 307 34.01 -36.52 33.32
C SER A 307 34.47 -37.41 32.17
N ASP A 308 35.78 -37.60 32.13
CA ASP A 308 36.63 -38.07 31.04
C ASP A 308 36.48 -39.56 30.67
N LYS A 309 36.84 -39.89 29.41
CA LYS A 309 37.65 -41.08 29.11
C LYS A 309 38.32 -41.03 27.73
N GLU A 310 39.64 -40.81 27.80
CA GLU A 310 40.74 -41.45 27.06
C GLU A 310 40.73 -41.60 25.53
N MET A 311 41.77 -40.99 24.96
CA MET A 311 42.44 -41.29 23.69
C MET A 311 42.76 -42.79 23.51
N ASN A 312 42.57 -43.30 22.29
CA ASN A 312 43.67 -43.93 21.54
C ASN A 312 43.32 -44.13 20.06
N GLY A 313 44.19 -43.62 19.19
CA GLY A 313 44.17 -43.84 17.75
C GLY A 313 45.28 -43.05 17.07
N THR A 314 46.43 -43.72 16.88
CA THR A 314 47.65 -43.34 16.13
C THR A 314 48.50 -42.19 16.64
#